data_AF-A0A2V6NDS3-F1
#
_entry.id   AF-A0A2V6NDS3-F1
#
_cell.length_a   1.000
_cell.length_b   1.000
_cell.length_c   1.000
_cell.angle_alpha   90.00
_cell.angle_beta   90.00
_cell.angle_gamma   90.00
#
_symmetry.space_group_name_H-M   'P 1'
#
loop_
_entity.id
_entity.type
_entity.pdbx_description
1 polymer ?
#
loop_
_entity_poly.entity_id
_entity_poly.type
_entity_poly.pdbx_seq_one_letter_code
_entity_poly.pdbx_strand_id
1 'polypeptide(L)'
;MVAPLVQSDYPGRWWMVLPDGRIECRLCPRFCMLNEGQRGFCFVRQRAGDRIVLTTYGRSSGFCIDPIEKKPLNHFLPGTSVLSFGTAGCNLGCRFCQNWDISKAREWDKLADAASPEQIALAAQRLGCRS
;
A
#
# COMPACT_ATOMS: atom_id res chain seq x y z
N MET A 1 -22.70 -5.99 5.57
CA MET A 1 -22.52 -6.30 4.13
C MET A 1 -21.22 -5.67 3.70
N VAL A 2 -20.21 -6.45 3.34
CA VAL A 2 -18.91 -5.94 2.87
C VAL A 2 -19.13 -5.41 1.45
N ALA A 3 -18.81 -4.14 1.22
CA ALA A 3 -18.93 -3.54 -0.11
C ALA A 3 -18.14 -4.36 -1.14
N PRO A 4 -18.66 -4.56 -2.36
CA PRO A 4 -17.94 -5.32 -3.38
C PRO A 4 -16.56 -4.71 -3.62
N LEU A 5 -15.55 -5.57 -3.66
CA LEU A 5 -14.14 -5.19 -3.78
C LEU A 5 -13.83 -4.71 -5.21
N VAL A 6 -14.25 -3.50 -5.59
CA VAL A 6 -13.87 -2.88 -6.87
C VAL A 6 -12.39 -2.50 -6.85
N GLN A 7 -11.60 -3.05 -7.78
CA GLN A 7 -10.19 -2.69 -7.93
C GLN A 7 -10.05 -1.17 -8.12
N SER A 8 -9.24 -0.53 -7.30
CA SER A 8 -8.98 0.91 -7.42
C SER A 8 -8.25 1.23 -8.73
N ASP A 9 -8.65 2.31 -9.39
CA ASP A 9 -7.99 2.88 -10.57
C ASP A 9 -7.24 4.19 -10.25
N TYR A 10 -7.02 4.48 -8.96
CA TYR A 10 -6.38 5.72 -8.51
C TYR A 10 -5.03 5.95 -9.22
N PRO A 11 -4.77 7.16 -9.75
CA PRO A 11 -3.60 7.41 -10.57
C PRO A 11 -2.29 7.25 -9.79
N GLY A 12 -1.42 6.38 -10.29
CA GLY A 12 -0.05 6.25 -9.82
C GLY A 12 0.84 7.38 -10.38
N ARG A 13 1.78 7.89 -9.58
CA ARG A 13 2.79 8.89 -9.99
C ARG A 13 4.16 8.24 -10.25
N TRP A 14 5.15 8.99 -10.76
CA TRP A 14 6.54 8.52 -10.95
C TRP A 14 6.68 7.37 -11.94
N TRP A 15 6.34 7.63 -13.20
CA TRP A 15 6.53 6.71 -14.31
C TRP A 15 6.72 7.49 -15.61
N MET A 16 7.17 6.80 -16.65
CA MET A 16 7.26 7.35 -18.00
C MET A 16 6.96 6.29 -19.04
N VAL A 17 6.54 6.72 -20.23
CA VAL A 17 6.38 5.87 -21.41
C VAL A 17 7.75 5.68 -22.07
N LEU A 18 8.08 4.45 -22.42
CA LEU A 18 9.28 4.08 -23.14
C LEU A 18 9.03 4.09 -24.66
N PRO A 19 10.08 4.24 -25.51
CA PRO A 19 9.93 4.25 -26.96
C PRO A 19 9.27 2.99 -27.55
N ASP A 20 9.38 1.86 -26.86
CA ASP A 20 8.76 0.58 -27.25
C ASP A 20 7.30 0.43 -26.77
N GLY A 21 6.72 1.50 -26.22
CA GLY A 21 5.35 1.54 -25.74
C GLY A 21 5.13 0.93 -24.36
N ARG A 22 6.18 0.46 -23.66
CA ARG A 22 6.07 0.04 -22.24
C ARG A 22 6.01 1.24 -21.31
N ILE A 23 5.52 1.03 -20.08
CA ILE A 23 5.59 2.04 -19.03
C ILE A 23 6.65 1.63 -18.00
N GLU A 24 7.64 2.49 -17.77
CA GLU A 24 8.63 2.31 -16.71
C GLU A 24 8.16 2.95 -15.40
N CYS A 25 7.97 2.14 -14.36
CA CYS A 25 7.65 2.62 -13.02
C CYS A 25 8.93 3.01 -12.26
N ARG A 26 9.09 4.30 -11.94
CA ARG A 26 10.27 4.87 -11.27
C ARG A 26 10.11 5.11 -9.76
N LEU A 27 8.98 4.73 -9.16
CA LEU A 27 8.74 4.94 -7.73
C LEU A 27 9.79 4.25 -6.82
N CYS A 28 10.32 3.11 -7.23
CA CYS A 28 11.25 2.34 -6.40
C CYS A 28 12.43 1.82 -7.24
N PRO A 29 13.51 1.34 -6.60
CA PRO A 29 14.75 0.93 -7.30
C PRO A 29 14.62 -0.27 -8.26
N ARG A 30 13.42 -0.81 -8.46
CA ARG A 30 13.18 -1.94 -9.38
C ARG A 30 12.93 -1.53 -10.83
N PHE A 31 12.56 -0.27 -11.06
CA PHE A 31 12.31 0.29 -12.40
C PHE A 31 11.45 -0.62 -13.30
N CYS A 32 10.36 -1.20 -12.78
CA CYS A 32 9.60 -2.21 -13.53
C CYS A 32 9.10 -1.66 -14.88
N MET A 33 9.42 -2.32 -15.99
CA MET A 33 8.92 -2.01 -17.33
C MET A 33 7.65 -2.85 -17.58
N LEU A 34 6.51 -2.19 -17.68
CA LEU A 34 5.19 -2.81 -17.67
C LEU A 34 4.56 -2.82 -19.07
N ASN A 35 4.18 -4.02 -19.50
CA ASN A 35 3.24 -4.23 -20.60
C ASN A 35 1.81 -3.89 -20.18
N GLU A 36 0.90 -3.75 -21.13
CA GLU A 36 -0.52 -3.49 -20.85
C GLU A 36 -1.10 -4.56 -19.91
N GLY A 37 -1.85 -4.14 -18.89
CA GLY A 37 -2.39 -5.02 -17.84
C GLY A 37 -1.35 -5.56 -16.84
N GLN A 38 -0.05 -5.37 -17.08
CA GLN A 38 0.99 -5.94 -16.22
C GLN A 38 1.10 -5.19 -14.89
N ARG A 39 1.26 -5.97 -13.81
CA ARG A 39 1.59 -5.47 -12.47
C ARG A 39 3.10 -5.47 -12.25
N GLY A 40 3.60 -4.44 -11.56
CA GLY A 40 4.98 -4.40 -11.09
C GLY A 40 5.26 -5.48 -10.06
N PHE A 41 6.54 -5.61 -9.67
CA PHE A 41 6.96 -6.60 -8.69
C PHE A 41 6.23 -6.50 -7.33
N CYS A 42 5.84 -5.29 -6.94
CA CYS A 42 5.09 -5.05 -5.71
C CYS A 42 3.61 -5.47 -5.80
N PHE A 43 3.16 -5.91 -6.98
CA PHE A 43 1.79 -6.25 -7.35
C PHE A 43 0.78 -5.09 -7.29
N VAL A 44 0.98 -4.05 -6.46
CA VAL A 44 0.01 -2.93 -6.25
C VAL A 44 -0.01 -1.85 -7.33
N ARG A 45 0.99 -1.84 -8.22
CA ARG A 45 1.09 -0.86 -9.31
C ARG A 45 0.90 -1.60 -10.61
N GLN A 46 -0.17 -1.27 -11.32
CA GLN A 46 -0.54 -1.90 -12.58
C GLN A 46 -0.50 -0.88 -13.71
N ARG A 47 -0.04 -1.28 -14.89
CA ARG A 47 -0.33 -0.53 -16.11
C ARG A 47 -1.77 -0.78 -16.54
N ALA A 48 -2.53 0.28 -16.71
CA ALA A 48 -3.88 0.25 -17.25
C ALA A 48 -4.02 1.38 -18.28
N GLY A 49 -4.02 1.01 -19.56
CA GLY A 49 -3.82 1.93 -20.68
C GLY A 49 -2.46 2.63 -20.60
N ASP A 50 -2.46 3.93 -20.91
CA ASP A 50 -1.25 4.76 -20.94
C ASP A 50 -0.87 5.34 -19.57
N ARG A 51 -1.27 4.69 -18.47
CA ARG A 51 -0.96 5.14 -17.10
C ARG A 51 -0.68 3.98 -16.14
N ILE A 52 -0.03 4.31 -15.03
CA ILE A 52 -0.01 3.43 -13.85
C ILE A 52 -1.19 3.76 -12.95
N VAL A 53 -1.85 2.73 -12.43
CA VAL A 53 -2.87 2.82 -11.37
C VAL A 53 -2.43 2.10 -10.09
N LEU A 54 -2.94 2.56 -8.95
CA LEU A 54 -2.77 1.95 -7.64
C LEU A 54 -3.95 1.04 -7.33
N THR A 55 -3.73 -0.28 -7.38
CA THR A 55 -4.81 -1.27 -7.29
C THR A 55 -5.33 -1.47 -5.86
N THR A 56 -4.65 -0.91 -4.87
CA THR A 56 -4.99 -1.00 -3.43
C THR A 56 -5.21 0.34 -2.76
N TYR A 57 -5.29 1.44 -3.52
CA TYR A 57 -5.56 2.73 -2.91
C TYR A 57 -6.92 2.71 -2.18
N GLY A 58 -6.97 3.36 -1.01
CA GLY A 58 -8.17 3.39 -0.16
C GLY A 58 -8.48 2.07 0.56
N ARG A 59 -7.51 1.15 0.66
CA ARG A 59 -7.67 -0.15 1.33
C ARG A 59 -6.56 -0.42 2.33
N SER A 60 -6.88 -1.18 3.38
CA SER A 60 -5.91 -1.61 4.38
C SER A 60 -6.02 -3.07 4.77
N SER A 61 -4.87 -3.70 5.04
CA SER A 61 -4.74 -5.03 5.65
C SER A 61 -5.13 -5.09 7.12
N GLY A 62 -5.68 -4.00 7.67
CA GLY A 62 -6.16 -3.90 9.03
C GLY A 62 -5.59 -2.70 9.77
N PHE A 63 -6.27 -2.32 10.83
CA PHE A 63 -5.85 -1.30 11.78
C PHE A 63 -5.38 -1.96 13.08
N CYS A 64 -4.29 -1.47 13.65
CA CYS A 64 -3.79 -1.91 14.94
C CYS A 64 -3.38 -0.70 15.77
N ILE A 65 -3.82 -0.66 17.03
CA ILE A 65 -3.34 0.33 18.00
C ILE A 65 -2.24 -0.33 18.81
N ASP A 66 -1.05 0.25 18.77
CA ASP A 66 0.11 -0.22 19.52
C ASP A 66 0.66 0.93 20.39
N PRO A 67 1.43 0.64 21.44
CA PRO A 67 2.26 1.67 22.09
C PRO A 67 3.34 2.15 21.12
N ILE A 68 3.71 3.43 21.19
CA ILE A 68 4.72 4.02 20.30
C ILE A 68 6.09 3.34 20.42
N GLU A 69 6.38 2.73 21.56
CA GLU A 69 7.60 1.98 21.86
C GLU A 69 7.80 0.76 20.95
N LYS A 70 6.74 0.28 20.29
CA LYS A 70 6.85 -0.78 19.27
C LYS A 70 7.46 -0.27 17.95
N LYS A 71 7.46 1.04 17.71
CA LYS A 71 7.96 1.65 16.48
C LYS A 71 9.45 1.95 16.60
N PRO A 72 10.22 1.86 15.50
CA PRO A 72 11.67 2.11 15.52
C PRO A 72 11.97 3.62 15.56
N LEU A 73 11.44 4.33 16.57
CA LEU A 73 11.57 5.77 16.77
C LEU A 73 12.19 6.03 18.14
N ASN A 74 13.29 6.79 18.21
CA ASN A 74 13.95 7.10 19.47
C ASN A 74 13.24 8.28 20.16
N HIS A 75 12.82 8.07 21.41
CA HIS A 75 12.21 9.09 22.29
C HIS A 75 11.12 9.95 21.61
N PHE A 76 10.27 9.30 20.82
CA PHE A 76 9.17 9.95 20.10
C PHE A 76 7.85 9.69 20.83
N LEU A 77 7.26 10.75 21.39
CA LEU A 77 5.98 10.73 22.12
C LEU A 77 5.82 9.59 23.15
N PRO A 78 6.71 9.42 24.14
CA PRO A 78 6.68 8.28 25.06
C PRO A 78 5.33 8.07 25.76
N GLY A 79 4.92 6.81 25.92
CA GLY A 79 3.67 6.42 26.57
C GLY A 79 2.40 6.69 25.76
N THR A 80 2.52 7.13 24.50
CA THR A 80 1.36 7.40 23.64
C THR A 80 1.02 6.22 22.73
N SER A 81 -0.23 6.18 22.27
CA SER A 81 -0.69 5.19 21.29
C SER A 81 -0.46 5.66 19.85
N VAL A 82 -0.13 4.71 18.98
CA VAL A 82 0.04 4.89 17.53
C VAL A 82 -0.95 4.06 16.74
N LEU A 83 -1.60 4.66 15.74
CA LEU A 83 -2.44 3.95 14.79
C LEU A 83 -1.58 3.37 13.67
N SER A 84 -1.54 2.05 13.58
CA SER A 84 -0.82 1.32 12.54
C SER A 84 -1.78 0.83 11.49
N PHE A 85 -1.45 1.08 10.22
CA PHE A 85 -2.17 0.53 9.08
C PHE A 85 -1.18 0.20 7.96
N GLY A 86 -1.57 -0.72 7.08
CA GLY A 86 -0.75 -1.14 5.94
C GLY A 86 -1.60 -1.47 4.73
N THR A 87 -1.00 -1.42 3.55
CA THR A 87 -1.56 -2.00 2.33
C THR A 87 -0.85 -3.32 2.03
N ALA A 88 -1.47 -4.15 1.21
CA ALA A 88 -0.79 -5.28 0.59
C ALA A 88 0.32 -4.82 -0.37
N GLY A 89 1.26 -5.71 -0.66
CA GLY A 89 2.37 -5.51 -1.62
C GLY A 89 3.63 -4.85 -1.07
N CYS A 90 4.80 -5.22 -1.61
CA CYS A 90 6.10 -4.66 -1.24
C CYS A 90 7.10 -4.72 -2.40
N ASN A 91 7.96 -3.72 -2.54
CA ASN A 91 9.05 -3.72 -3.52
C ASN A 91 10.25 -4.61 -3.12
N LEU A 92 10.28 -5.11 -1.88
CA LEU A 92 11.33 -5.99 -1.37
C LEU A 92 10.93 -7.46 -1.47
N GLY A 93 11.93 -8.34 -1.58
CA GLY A 93 11.79 -9.80 -1.61
C GLY A 93 12.39 -10.48 -0.39
N CYS A 94 12.11 -9.97 0.81
CA CYS A 94 12.75 -10.43 2.04
C CYS A 94 12.49 -11.91 2.30
N ARG A 95 13.56 -12.68 2.58
CA ARG A 95 13.49 -14.12 2.91
C ARG A 95 12.80 -14.39 4.26
N PHE A 96 12.87 -13.44 5.19
CA PHE A 96 12.36 -13.56 6.56
C PHE A 96 11.29 -12.49 6.85
N CYS A 97 10.41 -12.24 5.88
CA CYS A 97 9.36 -11.24 6.05
C CYS A 97 8.33 -11.73 7.09
N GLN A 98 8.22 -11.05 8.22
CA GLN A 98 7.18 -11.33 9.22
C GLN A 98 5.76 -11.07 8.67
N ASN A 99 5.65 -10.14 7.70
CA ASN A 99 4.40 -9.80 7.03
C ASN A 99 4.34 -10.41 5.62
N TRP A 100 4.91 -11.61 5.42
CA TRP A 100 5.01 -12.29 4.12
C TRP A 100 3.63 -12.37 3.44
N ASP A 101 2.60 -12.78 4.17
CA ASP A 101 1.26 -13.01 3.65
C ASP A 101 0.64 -11.74 3.04
N ILE A 102 0.99 -10.56 3.57
CA ILE A 102 0.52 -9.25 3.09
C ILE A 102 1.44 -8.72 1.97
N SER A 103 2.76 -8.83 2.16
CA SER A 103 3.77 -8.26 1.24
C SER A 103 3.85 -8.97 -0.11
N LYS A 104 3.41 -10.24 -0.17
CA LYS A 104 3.40 -11.09 -1.38
C LYS A 104 2.00 -11.47 -1.85
N ALA A 105 0.96 -10.89 -1.23
CA ALA A 105 -0.41 -11.05 -1.69
C ALA A 105 -0.55 -10.58 -3.15
N ARG A 106 -0.92 -11.53 -4.02
CA ARG A 106 -1.31 -11.27 -5.41
C ARG A 106 -2.81 -10.97 -5.53
N GLU A 107 -3.57 -11.52 -4.59
CA GLU A 107 -5.01 -11.33 -4.43
C GLU A 107 -5.23 -10.33 -3.29
N TRP A 108 -5.85 -9.20 -3.63
CA TRP A 108 -6.22 -8.17 -2.66
C TRP A 108 -7.37 -8.60 -1.74
N ASP A 109 -8.05 -9.69 -2.11
CA ASP A 109 -9.37 -10.08 -1.60
C ASP A 109 -9.35 -10.62 -0.18
N LYS A 110 -8.18 -10.95 0.37
CA LYS A 110 -8.06 -11.50 1.73
C LYS A 110 -7.80 -10.45 2.82
N LEU A 111 -7.52 -9.19 2.48
CA LEU A 111 -6.86 -8.25 3.39
C LEU A 111 -7.26 -6.78 3.17
N ALA A 112 -8.52 -6.46 2.93
CA ALA A 112 -8.89 -5.08 2.60
C ALA A 112 -10.19 -4.61 3.23
N ASP A 113 -10.07 -3.93 4.38
CA ASP A 113 -11.10 -2.99 4.82
C ASP A 113 -10.95 -1.67 4.05
N ALA A 114 -12.08 -0.97 3.88
CA ALA A 114 -12.08 0.38 3.33
C ALA A 114 -11.30 1.32 4.27
N ALA A 115 -10.30 1.98 3.71
CA ALA A 115 -9.36 2.83 4.42
C ALA A 115 -8.92 3.99 3.53
N SER A 116 -9.88 4.85 3.17
CA SER A 116 -9.55 6.14 2.52
C SER A 116 -8.64 6.97 3.41
N PRO A 117 -7.82 7.89 2.84
CA PRO A 117 -6.99 8.80 3.63
C PRO A 117 -7.77 9.53 4.73
N GLU A 118 -8.98 9.98 4.43
CA GLU A 118 -9.86 10.67 5.36
C GLU A 118 -10.32 9.74 6.49
N GLN A 119 -10.71 8.50 6.17
CA GLN A 119 -11.09 7.50 7.17
C GLN A 119 -9.95 7.16 8.13
N ILE A 120 -8.72 7.07 7.62
CA ILE A 120 -7.52 6.81 8.43
C ILE A 120 -7.29 7.96 9.42
N ALA A 121 -7.33 9.21 8.93
CA ALA A 121 -7.16 10.39 9.77
C ALA A 121 -8.25 10.49 10.85
N LEU A 122 -9.51 10.28 10.47
CA LEU A 122 -10.63 10.26 11.39
C LEU A 122 -10.54 9.10 12.40
N ALA A 123 -10.02 7.93 12.00
CA ALA A 123 -9.80 6.83 12.92
C ALA A 123 -8.74 7.19 13.97
N ALA A 124 -7.61 7.78 13.57
CA ALA A 124 -6.56 8.21 14.50
C ALA A 124 -7.10 9.22 15.52
N GLN A 125 -7.85 10.23 15.06
CA GLN A 125 -8.47 11.23 15.94
C GLN A 125 -9.47 10.60 16.91
N ARG A 126 -10.38 9.74 16.42
CA ARG A 126 -11.41 9.09 17.25
C ARG A 126 -10.83 8.16 18.30
N LEU A 127 -9.72 7.48 17.98
CA LEU A 127 -9.06 6.52 18.85
C LEU A 127 -8.02 7.18 19.79
N GLY A 128 -7.84 8.49 19.70
CA GLY A 128 -6.87 9.22 20.53
C GLY A 128 -5.40 8.87 20.22
N CYS A 129 -5.12 8.30 19.05
CA CYS A 129 -3.76 8.00 18.63
C CYS A 129 -3.04 9.32 18.29
N ARG A 130 -1.87 9.55 18.91
CA ARG A 130 -1.08 10.78 18.71
C ARG A 130 -0.09 10.66 17.55
N SER A 131 0.06 9.45 17.01
CA SER A 131 0.86 9.11 15.83
C SER A 131 0.15 8.08 14.97
#